data_AF-K1U7A4-F1
#
_entry.id   AF-K1U7A4-F1
#
_cell.length_a   1.000
_cell.length_b   1.000
_cell.length_c   1.000
_cell.angle_alpha   90.00
_cell.angle_beta   90.00
_cell.angle_gamma   90.00
#
_symmetry.space_group_name_H-M   'P 1'
#
loop_
_entity.id
_entity.type
_entity.pdbx_description
1 polymer ?
#
loop_
_entity_poly.entity_id
_entity_poly.type
_entity_poly.pdbx_seq_one_letter_code
_entity_poly.pdbx_strand_id
1 'polypeptide(L)'
;PEESKIVKELTGERTENSKEFLLEDGTKMIAQYNEPVHYKDSKGKWVEYNNTLSEDKTASPDEAGDSSYTNKSSDISVNLSNKAKSKNMISLQSNGYKISWGYDNAGKSKADVQEK
;
A
#
# COMPACT_ATOMS: atom_id res chain seq x y z
N PRO A 1 -35.35 -12.51 8.13
CA PRO A 1 -35.18 -11.45 7.10
C PRO A 1 -34.11 -11.90 6.12
N GLU A 2 -34.38 -11.83 4.82
CA GLU A 2 -33.34 -12.01 3.80
C GLU A 2 -32.40 -10.80 3.86
N GLU A 3 -31.08 -11.01 3.85
CA GLU A 3 -30.13 -9.90 3.83
C GLU A 3 -30.13 -9.26 2.43
N SER A 4 -30.43 -7.96 2.35
CA SER A 4 -30.35 -7.19 1.10
C SER A 4 -28.91 -7.17 0.59
N LYS A 5 -28.71 -7.50 -0.69
CA LYS A 5 -27.38 -7.60 -1.29
C LYS A 5 -26.81 -6.23 -1.64
N ILE A 6 -25.48 -6.14 -1.61
CA ILE A 6 -24.75 -4.96 -2.06
C ILE A 6 -24.79 -4.89 -3.59
N VAL A 7 -25.28 -3.76 -4.12
CA VAL A 7 -25.33 -3.48 -5.56
C VAL A 7 -24.07 -2.78 -6.02
N LYS A 8 -23.64 -1.75 -5.28
CA LYS A 8 -22.45 -0.96 -5.62
C LYS A 8 -21.89 -0.21 -4.42
N GLU A 9 -20.60 0.08 -4.49
CA GLU A 9 -19.96 1.06 -3.61
C GLU A 9 -20.21 2.49 -4.13
N LEU A 10 -20.56 3.40 -3.22
CA LEU A 10 -20.67 4.83 -3.47
C LEU A 10 -19.32 5.51 -3.22
N THR A 11 -18.36 5.29 -4.12
CA THR A 11 -16.97 5.78 -3.95
C THR A 11 -16.81 7.30 -3.78
N GLY A 12 -17.82 8.09 -4.16
CA GLY A 12 -17.86 9.54 -3.92
C GLY A 12 -18.12 9.92 -2.45
N GLU A 13 -18.67 9.00 -1.66
CA GLU A 13 -19.02 9.18 -0.25
C GLU A 13 -17.94 8.62 0.70
N ARG A 14 -16.80 8.20 0.15
CA ARG A 14 -15.67 7.70 0.95
C ARG A 14 -15.21 8.78 1.93
N THR A 15 -14.91 8.37 3.15
CA THR A 15 -14.16 9.17 4.12
C THR A 15 -12.84 8.48 4.43
N GLU A 16 -11.98 9.09 5.24
CA GLU A 16 -10.76 8.44 5.74
C GLU A 16 -11.03 7.04 6.31
N ASN A 17 -12.16 6.87 7.01
CA ASN A 17 -12.46 5.69 7.82
C ASN A 17 -13.77 4.98 7.44
N SER A 18 -14.39 5.29 6.29
CA SER A 18 -15.66 4.64 5.92
C SER A 18 -15.84 4.40 4.43
N LYS A 19 -16.64 3.37 4.13
CA LYS A 19 -17.19 3.06 2.81
C LYS A 19 -18.70 3.01 2.88
N GLU A 20 -19.37 3.57 1.88
CA GLU A 20 -20.83 3.54 1.75
C GLU A 20 -21.24 2.68 0.57
N PHE A 21 -22.25 1.83 0.75
CA PHE A 21 -22.74 0.90 -0.25
C PHE A 21 -24.24 1.07 -0.46
N LEU A 22 -24.69 1.02 -1.71
CA LEU A 22 -26.11 0.96 -2.08
C LEU A 22 -26.57 -0.51 -2.07
N LEU A 23 -27.69 -0.78 -1.40
CA LEU A 23 -28.32 -2.09 -1.35
C LEU A 23 -29.46 -2.20 -2.39
N GLU A 24 -29.86 -3.44 -2.71
CA GLU A 24 -30.90 -3.72 -3.71
C GLU A 24 -32.27 -3.12 -3.36
N ASP A 25 -32.58 -2.94 -2.08
CA ASP A 25 -33.81 -2.31 -1.58
C ASP A 25 -33.76 -0.77 -1.59
N GLY A 26 -32.66 -0.18 -2.08
CA GLY A 26 -32.44 1.27 -2.15
C GLY A 26 -31.90 1.88 -0.84
N THR A 27 -31.77 1.09 0.23
CA THR A 27 -31.13 1.54 1.47
C THR A 27 -29.61 1.55 1.33
N LYS A 28 -28.93 2.07 2.36
CA LYS A 28 -27.47 2.20 2.37
C LYS A 28 -26.85 1.50 3.56
N MET A 29 -25.71 0.86 3.32
CA MET A 29 -24.85 0.30 4.37
C MET A 29 -23.58 1.15 4.49
N ILE A 30 -23.20 1.49 5.72
CA ILE A 30 -21.94 2.17 6.02
C ILE A 30 -21.03 1.18 6.74
N ALA A 31 -19.87 0.89 6.13
CA ALA A 31 -18.78 0.17 6.79
C ALA A 31 -17.86 1.21 7.44
N GLN A 32 -17.77 1.18 8.77
CA GLN A 32 -16.90 2.05 9.57
C GLN A 32 -15.67 1.28 10.04
N TYR A 33 -14.50 1.90 9.92
CA TYR A 33 -13.22 1.37 10.36
C TYR A 33 -12.63 2.25 11.47
N ASN A 34 -11.88 1.65 12.39
CA ASN A 34 -11.21 2.40 13.46
C ASN A 34 -9.91 3.07 12.98
N GLU A 35 -9.34 2.59 11.89
CA GLU A 35 -8.10 3.08 11.28
C GLU A 35 -8.37 3.59 9.86
N PRO A 36 -7.56 4.52 9.33
CA PRO A 36 -7.70 5.02 7.96
C PRO A 36 -7.60 3.90 6.92
N VAL A 37 -8.57 3.83 6.01
CA VAL A 37 -8.60 2.90 4.87
C VAL A 37 -8.51 3.62 3.52
N HIS A 38 -8.65 4.94 3.53
CA HIS A 38 -8.43 5.80 2.38
C HIS A 38 -7.45 6.92 2.71
N TYR A 39 -6.76 7.40 1.68
CA TYR A 39 -5.94 8.61 1.72
C TYR A 39 -6.40 9.58 0.62
N LYS A 40 -6.02 10.85 0.72
CA LYS A 40 -6.25 11.81 -0.35
C LYS A 40 -5.13 11.74 -1.38
N ASP A 41 -5.49 11.54 -2.64
CA ASP A 41 -4.53 11.63 -3.75
C ASP A 41 -4.08 13.08 -3.98
N SER A 42 -3.18 13.28 -4.96
CA SER A 42 -2.67 14.62 -5.32
C SER A 42 -3.75 15.59 -5.83
N LYS A 43 -4.96 15.10 -6.10
CA LYS A 43 -6.13 15.89 -6.50
C LYS A 43 -7.12 16.08 -5.35
N GLY A 44 -6.80 15.59 -4.15
CA GLY A 44 -7.64 15.69 -2.96
C GLY A 44 -8.79 14.68 -2.90
N LYS A 45 -8.82 13.67 -3.79
CA LYS A 45 -9.86 12.63 -3.82
C LYS A 45 -9.49 11.48 -2.89
N TRP A 46 -10.47 10.94 -2.18
CA TRP A 46 -10.30 9.71 -1.40
C TRP A 46 -10.04 8.49 -2.30
N VAL A 47 -8.89 7.87 -2.11
CA VAL A 47 -8.43 6.65 -2.78
C VAL A 47 -8.11 5.61 -1.72
N GLU A 48 -8.38 4.35 -2.03
CA GLU A 48 -8.14 3.23 -1.11
C GLU A 48 -6.65 2.91 -1.00
N TYR A 49 -6.20 2.64 0.24
CA TYR A 49 -4.87 2.12 0.46
C TYR A 49 -4.70 0.77 -0.24
N ASN A 50 -3.65 0.64 -1.04
CA ASN A 50 -3.25 -0.60 -1.66
C ASN A 50 -1.83 -0.95 -1.23
N ASN A 51 -1.75 -1.72 -0.15
CA ASN A 51 -0.50 -2.18 0.46
C ASN A 51 0.02 -3.48 -0.15
N THR A 52 -0.60 -3.99 -1.24
CA THR A 52 -0.04 -5.12 -1.98
C THR A 52 1.32 -4.71 -2.53
N LEU A 53 2.33 -5.51 -2.23
CA LEU A 53 3.69 -5.30 -2.69
C LEU A 53 3.87 -5.86 -4.10
N SER A 54 4.46 -5.07 -4.98
CA SER A 54 4.87 -5.50 -6.31
C SER A 54 6.35 -5.26 -6.52
N GLU A 55 7.01 -6.18 -7.22
CA GLU A 55 8.41 -6.03 -7.59
C GLU A 55 8.57 -4.87 -8.59
N ASP A 56 9.37 -3.89 -8.20
CA ASP A 56 9.88 -2.84 -9.06
C ASP A 56 11.28 -3.25 -9.57
N LYS A 57 11.33 -3.56 -10.86
CA LYS A 57 12.55 -3.95 -11.58
C LYS A 57 13.35 -2.76 -12.10
N THR A 58 12.96 -1.52 -11.77
CA THR A 58 13.62 -0.29 -12.25
C THR A 58 14.70 0.26 -11.32
N ALA A 59 14.97 -0.42 -10.19
CA ALA A 59 16.00 0.00 -9.24
C ALA A 59 17.43 -0.12 -9.84
N SER A 60 17.93 1.01 -10.34
CA SER A 60 19.29 1.38 -10.81
C SER A 60 20.10 0.38 -11.66
N PRO A 61 20.66 0.80 -12.82
CA PRO A 61 21.60 -0.01 -13.62
C PRO A 61 22.91 -0.40 -12.92
N ASP A 62 23.21 0.18 -11.75
CA ASP A 62 24.54 0.11 -11.12
C ASP A 62 24.85 -1.23 -10.43
N GLU A 63 23.85 -2.05 -10.11
CA GLU A 63 24.06 -3.42 -9.62
C GLU A 63 23.02 -4.38 -10.22
N ALA A 64 23.40 -5.12 -11.28
CA ALA A 64 22.56 -6.13 -11.90
C ALA A 64 21.92 -7.08 -10.85
N GLY A 65 20.59 -7.16 -10.85
CA GLY A 65 19.81 -8.06 -9.99
C GLY A 65 19.43 -7.50 -8.61
N ASP A 66 19.50 -6.18 -8.43
CA ASP A 66 18.94 -5.47 -7.28
C ASP A 66 17.49 -5.06 -7.61
N SER A 67 16.51 -5.83 -7.12
CA SER A 67 15.10 -5.45 -7.25
C SER A 67 14.55 -5.00 -5.90
N SER A 68 13.45 -4.27 -5.94
CA SER A 68 12.79 -3.80 -4.74
C SER A 68 11.30 -4.05 -4.81
N TYR A 69 10.64 -4.08 -3.66
CA TYR A 69 9.20 -4.18 -3.55
C TYR A 69 8.65 -2.85 -3.08
N THR A 70 7.63 -2.36 -3.78
CA THR A 70 6.90 -1.14 -3.41
C THR A 70 5.43 -1.45 -3.22
N ASN A 71 4.78 -0.70 -2.32
CA ASN A 71 3.32 -0.69 -2.23
C ASN A 71 2.72 -0.02 -3.48
N LYS A 72 1.52 -0.46 -3.86
CA LYS A 72 0.88 -0.05 -5.12
C LYS A 72 0.24 1.34 -5.05
N SER A 73 -0.37 1.70 -3.91
CA SER A 73 -1.07 2.99 -3.76
C SER A 73 -1.17 3.41 -2.30
N SER A 74 -0.56 4.54 -1.93
CA SER A 74 -0.59 5.12 -0.58
C SER A 74 -0.08 6.57 -0.62
N ASP A 75 -0.31 7.33 0.46
CA ASP A 75 0.36 8.59 0.77
C ASP A 75 1.74 8.40 1.44
N ILE A 76 2.09 7.14 1.75
CA ILE A 76 3.42 6.73 2.21
C ILE A 76 4.00 5.78 1.17
N SER A 77 5.12 6.18 0.55
CA SER A 77 5.88 5.29 -0.33
C SER A 77 6.78 4.39 0.52
N VAL A 78 6.62 3.08 0.35
CA VAL A 78 7.41 2.05 1.02
C VAL A 78 8.28 1.36 -0.02
N ASN A 79 9.57 1.26 0.22
CA ASN A 79 10.48 0.47 -0.62
C ASN A 79 11.27 -0.53 0.23
N LEU A 80 11.22 -1.80 -0.18
CA LEU A 80 11.91 -2.92 0.46
C LEU A 80 12.87 -3.57 -0.54
N SER A 81 14.16 -3.59 -0.26
CA SER A 81 15.13 -4.27 -1.13
C SER A 81 14.99 -5.79 -1.05
N ASN A 82 15.19 -6.49 -2.16
CA ASN A 82 15.26 -7.95 -2.20
C ASN A 82 16.60 -8.54 -1.69
N LYS A 83 17.54 -7.69 -1.28
CA LYS A 83 18.88 -8.06 -0.78
C LYS A 83 19.14 -7.39 0.55
N ALA A 84 19.71 -8.13 1.49
CA ALA A 84 20.21 -7.56 2.74
C ALA A 84 21.27 -6.48 2.45
N LYS A 85 21.05 -5.28 2.96
CA LYS A 85 21.95 -4.12 2.83
C LYS A 85 22.12 -3.42 4.17
N SER A 86 23.28 -2.79 4.35
CA SER A 86 23.56 -1.95 5.53
C SER A 86 22.92 -0.55 5.46
N LYS A 87 22.52 -0.12 4.26
CA LYS A 87 21.81 1.13 4.00
C LYS A 87 20.76 0.90 2.93
N ASN A 88 19.64 1.62 2.99
CA ASN A 88 18.58 1.53 1.98
C ASN A 88 18.01 0.10 1.79
N MET A 89 18.01 -0.72 2.85
CA MET A 89 17.29 -2.00 2.85
C MET A 89 15.79 -1.75 2.92
N ILE A 90 15.40 -0.86 3.82
CA ILE A 90 14.03 -0.37 3.98
C ILE A 90 14.07 1.15 3.83
N SER A 91 13.13 1.71 3.09
CA SER A 91 12.90 3.15 3.10
C SER A 91 11.41 3.49 3.07
N LEU A 92 11.09 4.55 3.79
CA LEU A 92 9.76 5.13 3.89
C LEU A 92 9.87 6.59 3.48
N GLN A 93 8.99 7.03 2.59
CA GLN A 93 8.89 8.42 2.19
C GLN A 93 7.45 8.91 2.37
N SER A 94 7.31 10.04 3.07
CA SER A 94 6.02 10.71 3.27
C SER A 94 6.26 12.21 3.41
N ASN A 95 5.38 13.02 2.81
CA ASN A 95 5.42 14.48 2.90
C ASN A 95 6.80 15.11 2.57
N GLY A 96 7.53 14.52 1.61
CA GLY A 96 8.86 14.97 1.21
C GLY A 96 10.01 14.53 2.12
N TYR A 97 9.73 13.93 3.28
CA TYR A 97 10.74 13.39 4.19
C TYR A 97 10.97 11.91 3.93
N LYS A 98 12.21 11.45 4.17
CA LYS A 98 12.63 10.05 3.98
C LYS A 98 13.33 9.53 5.22
N ILE A 99 12.91 8.35 5.68
CA ILE A 99 13.62 7.55 6.68
C ILE A 99 14.11 6.28 5.99
N SER A 100 15.34 5.87 6.26
CA SER A 100 15.89 4.63 5.71
C SER A 100 16.91 3.98 6.65
N TRP A 101 16.89 2.65 6.70
CA TRP A 101 17.81 1.86 7.50
C TRP A 101 18.16 0.54 6.81
N GLY A 102 19.07 -0.19 7.43
CA GLY A 102 19.53 -1.51 7.01
C GLY A 102 20.16 -2.27 8.17
N TYR A 103 20.68 -3.45 7.88
CA TYR A 103 21.33 -4.29 8.89
C TYR A 103 22.81 -3.95 8.99
N ASP A 104 23.29 -3.72 10.21
CA ASP A 104 24.71 -3.60 10.43
C ASP A 104 25.43 -4.90 10.02
N ASN A 105 26.61 -4.78 9.40
CA ASN A 105 27.38 -5.91 8.85
C ASN A 105 26.61 -6.81 7.85
N ALA A 106 25.65 -6.28 7.10
CA ALA A 106 24.93 -7.04 6.07
C ALA A 106 25.89 -7.69 5.05
N GLY A 107 26.04 -9.01 5.13
CA GLY A 107 26.49 -9.81 3.99
C GLY A 107 25.40 -9.74 2.93
N LYS A 108 25.74 -9.43 1.67
CA LYS A 108 24.82 -9.18 0.55
C LYS A 108 24.00 -10.43 0.14
N SER A 109 23.31 -11.07 1.07
CA SER A 109 22.49 -12.28 0.87
C SER A 109 21.12 -11.90 0.30
N LYS A 110 20.62 -12.71 -0.65
CA LYS A 110 19.31 -12.52 -1.28
C LYS A 110 18.21 -13.18 -0.46
N ALA A 111 17.06 -12.54 -0.34
CA ALA A 111 15.85 -13.15 0.19
C ALA A 111 15.11 -13.91 -0.93
N ASP A 112 14.61 -15.11 -0.63
CA ASP A 112 13.78 -15.91 -1.52
C ASP A 112 12.37 -16.01 -0.92
N VAL A 113 11.34 -15.71 -1.70
CA VAL A 113 9.94 -15.79 -1.26
C VAL A 113 9.34 -17.07 -1.82
N GLN A 114 9.00 -18.01 -0.93
CA GLN A 114 8.32 -19.25 -1.32
C GLN A 114 6.82 -19.13 -1.10
N GLU A 115 6.03 -19.42 -2.14
CA GLU A 115 4.60 -19.63 -2.00
C GLU A 115 4.33 -20.95 -1.28
N LYS A 116 3.35 -20.95 -0.36
CA LYS A 116 2.86 -22.15 0.34
C LYS A 116 1.68 -22.76 -0.39
#